data_AF-A0A958Q9C1-F1
#
_entry.id   AF-A0A958Q9C1-F1
#
_cell.length_a   1.000
_cell.length_b   1.000
_cell.length_c   1.000
_cell.angle_alpha   90.00
_cell.angle_beta   90.00
_cell.angle_gamma   90.00
#
_symmetry.space_group_name_H-M   'P 1'
#
loop_
_entity.id
_entity.type
_entity.pdbx_description
1 polymer ?
#
loop_
_entity_poly.entity_id
_entity_poly.type
_entity_poly.pdbx_seq_one_letter_code
_entity_poly.pdbx_strand_id
1 'polypeptide(L)'
;MSWIQKLYETYEQCKGYEPPGAARLMPISHTPQQAHIEITLDADGNFKGARIVQKEETIIPATEQSAGRVGIKPPPHPLCDKVQYCANDYLAFGGKKPSFFKEYERLLSEWCDSEFGHIKAKAVLAYVRKRSLVSDLVKEKILHLGTDGKLLTRWDGEAETPDIFRLLTAKDGEREQGDAFIRWHVRENGNPCTAVWDDPSLQNAWGLFDASTKELKGMCMVTGDTIASLTLNHPKRIRHPGDGAKLISANDSTGYTFRGRFTDDTGQQACGVSYAVTQKAHNALRWLIGRQAYRSGDLVIVTWSTAGKPVPNPFKDSLSLILGIEGPTHKSTEIEQPDVGDIGQAFAIRLRKAIAGYSAKLNPTDDVVVMGLDSATPGRMAITFYRELKGSDFLDRVQNWHEQYAWLQNFGKDSKFIGAPAPRDITEAAYGRRLDDSLRKSTVERMLPCIIDGQAPPRDLVESVIRRTSNRVSFEKDKNGRQWEWEKILGIACGLFKGSYKERGYQMTLENDRTSRDYLYGRLLSIAEHI
;
A
#
# COMPACT_ATOMS: atom_id res chain seq x y z
N MET A 1 -12.58 7.96 -16.41
CA MET A 1 -12.52 7.23 -15.12
C MET A 1 -11.89 5.84 -15.27
N SER A 2 -10.95 5.64 -16.22
CA SER A 2 -10.46 4.28 -16.52
C SER A 2 -9.72 3.62 -15.35
N TRP A 3 -8.99 4.42 -14.57
CA TRP A 3 -8.26 3.93 -13.39
C TRP A 3 -9.14 3.21 -12.35
N ILE A 4 -10.32 3.75 -12.06
CA ILE A 4 -11.22 3.17 -11.05
C ILE A 4 -11.92 1.93 -11.63
N GLN A 5 -12.20 1.95 -12.93
CA GLN A 5 -12.72 0.80 -13.65
C GLN A 5 -11.71 -0.36 -13.62
N LYS A 6 -10.43 -0.13 -13.94
CA LYS A 6 -9.39 -1.16 -13.90
C LYS A 6 -9.19 -1.73 -12.50
N LEU A 7 -9.25 -0.90 -11.47
CA LEU A 7 -9.20 -1.38 -10.08
C LEU A 7 -10.45 -2.19 -9.69
N TYR A 8 -11.63 -1.78 -10.16
CA TYR A 8 -12.86 -2.55 -9.97
C TYR A 8 -12.77 -3.92 -10.67
N GLU A 9 -12.37 -3.97 -11.94
CA GLU A 9 -12.12 -5.20 -12.69
C GLU A 9 -11.09 -6.09 -11.98
N THR A 10 -10.03 -5.49 -11.43
CA THR A 10 -9.02 -6.22 -10.66
C THR A 10 -9.60 -6.86 -9.41
N TYR A 11 -10.48 -6.15 -8.70
CA TYR A 11 -11.18 -6.72 -7.56
C TYR A 11 -12.01 -7.94 -7.97
N GLU A 12 -12.83 -7.81 -9.02
CA GLU A 12 -13.69 -8.89 -9.50
C GLU A 12 -12.91 -10.13 -9.91
N GLN A 13 -11.74 -9.96 -10.54
CA GLN A 13 -10.93 -11.08 -11.01
C GLN A 13 -10.08 -11.72 -9.91
N CYS A 14 -9.64 -10.95 -8.91
CA CYS A 14 -8.69 -11.42 -7.90
C CYS A 14 -9.34 -11.87 -6.59
N LYS A 15 -10.53 -11.37 -6.24
CA LYS A 15 -11.18 -11.69 -4.95
C LYS A 15 -11.53 -13.19 -4.89
N GLY A 16 -10.96 -13.90 -3.91
CA GLY A 16 -11.12 -15.36 -3.77
C GLY A 16 -10.10 -16.18 -4.58
N TYR A 17 -9.30 -15.52 -5.42
CA TYR A 17 -8.22 -16.11 -6.23
C TYR A 17 -6.90 -15.38 -5.97
N GLU A 18 -6.72 -14.85 -4.76
CA GLU A 18 -5.50 -14.14 -4.40
C GLU A 18 -4.28 -15.08 -4.49
N PRO A 19 -3.11 -14.60 -4.97
CA PRO A 19 -1.93 -15.45 -5.07
C PRO A 19 -1.53 -16.07 -3.73
N PRO A 20 -0.97 -17.30 -3.73
CA PRO A 20 -0.49 -17.93 -2.51
C PRO A 20 0.45 -17.02 -1.71
N GLY A 21 0.22 -16.90 -0.41
CA GLY A 21 1.01 -16.05 0.48
C GLY A 21 0.65 -14.55 0.44
N ALA A 22 -0.22 -14.11 -0.45
CA ALA A 22 -0.75 -12.75 -0.43
C ALA A 22 -1.85 -12.59 0.63
N ALA A 23 -1.98 -11.38 1.19
CA ALA A 23 -3.13 -11.02 2.01
C ALA A 23 -4.43 -11.16 1.20
N ARG A 24 -5.54 -11.52 1.86
CA ARG A 24 -6.85 -11.61 1.20
C ARG A 24 -7.36 -10.21 0.84
N LEU A 25 -8.05 -10.09 -0.29
CA LEU A 25 -8.76 -8.86 -0.62
C LEU A 25 -9.87 -8.63 0.41
N MET A 26 -10.00 -7.39 0.87
CA MET A 26 -11.00 -7.04 1.87
C MET A 26 -12.42 -7.12 1.27
N PRO A 27 -13.41 -7.67 2.00
CA PRO A 27 -14.81 -7.57 1.60
C PRO A 27 -15.28 -6.10 1.53
N ILE A 28 -16.33 -5.84 0.76
CA ILE A 28 -17.04 -4.55 0.79
C ILE A 28 -17.68 -4.35 2.17
N SER A 29 -17.93 -3.10 2.55
CA SER A 29 -18.56 -2.75 3.84
C SER A 29 -17.68 -3.09 5.05
N HIS A 30 -16.36 -3.14 4.88
CA HIS A 30 -15.42 -3.48 5.94
C HIS A 30 -14.21 -2.54 5.97
N THR A 31 -13.56 -2.46 7.12
CA THR A 31 -12.35 -1.65 7.33
C THR A 31 -11.40 -2.31 8.33
N PRO A 32 -10.07 -2.15 8.20
CA PRO A 32 -9.13 -2.65 9.18
C PRO A 32 -9.13 -1.76 10.44
N GLN A 33 -9.08 -2.40 11.60
CA GLN A 33 -8.86 -1.76 12.90
C GLN A 33 -7.87 -2.57 13.74
N GLN A 34 -7.20 -1.89 14.67
CA GLN A 34 -6.29 -2.52 15.61
C GLN A 34 -7.06 -2.93 16.87
N ALA A 35 -7.25 -4.23 17.07
CA ALA A 35 -7.95 -4.74 18.24
C ALA A 35 -7.04 -4.74 19.48
N HIS A 36 -7.65 -4.54 20.65
CA HIS A 36 -6.97 -4.52 21.95
C HIS A 36 -7.50 -5.60 22.89
N ILE A 37 -8.79 -5.90 22.79
CA ILE A 37 -9.49 -6.85 23.65
C ILE A 37 -10.24 -7.84 22.76
N GLU A 38 -10.11 -9.12 23.09
CA GLU A 38 -10.86 -10.20 22.47
C GLU A 38 -11.81 -10.81 23.49
N ILE A 39 -13.10 -10.84 23.19
CA ILE A 39 -14.14 -11.39 24.07
C ILE A 39 -14.73 -12.65 23.43
N THR A 40 -14.83 -13.72 24.20
CA THR A 40 -15.44 -14.98 23.77
C THR A 40 -16.85 -15.12 24.35
N LEU A 41 -17.81 -15.38 23.47
CA LEU A 41 -19.21 -15.67 23.78
C LEU A 41 -19.59 -17.08 23.33
N ASP A 42 -20.62 -17.67 23.91
CA ASP A 42 -21.38 -18.75 23.27
C ASP A 42 -22.47 -18.21 22.33
N ALA A 43 -23.17 -19.10 21.64
CA ALA A 43 -24.23 -18.76 20.69
C ALA A 43 -25.42 -18.01 21.31
N ASP A 44 -25.64 -18.13 22.62
CA ASP A 44 -26.70 -17.43 23.36
C ASP A 44 -26.24 -16.07 23.90
N GLY A 45 -25.01 -15.65 23.59
CA GLY A 45 -24.43 -14.40 24.07
C GLY A 45 -24.05 -14.44 25.55
N ASN A 46 -23.74 -15.61 26.11
CA ASN A 46 -23.15 -15.70 27.46
C ASN A 46 -21.64 -15.52 27.38
N PHE A 47 -21.12 -14.70 28.28
CA PHE A 47 -19.69 -14.47 28.43
C PHE A 47 -18.95 -15.76 28.82
N LYS A 48 -17.87 -16.07 28.12
CA LYS A 48 -16.99 -17.23 28.40
C LYS A 48 -15.58 -16.85 28.81
N GLY A 49 -15.18 -15.60 28.61
CA GLY A 49 -13.86 -15.10 28.94
C GLY A 49 -13.43 -14.00 27.99
N ALA A 50 -12.35 -13.32 28.34
CA ALA A 50 -11.75 -12.30 27.52
C ALA A 50 -10.23 -12.31 27.67
N ARG A 51 -9.51 -11.72 26.72
CA ARG A 51 -8.05 -11.54 26.79
C ARG A 51 -7.60 -10.28 26.07
N ILE A 52 -6.41 -9.81 26.42
CA ILE A 52 -5.72 -8.74 25.70
C ILE A 52 -5.07 -9.30 24.43
N VAL A 53 -5.12 -8.53 23.35
CA VAL A 53 -4.46 -8.82 22.08
C VAL A 53 -3.56 -7.65 21.67
N GLN A 54 -2.40 -7.97 21.08
CA GLN A 54 -1.29 -7.03 20.89
C GLN A 54 -1.43 -6.18 19.62
N LYS A 55 -2.48 -5.34 19.53
CA LYS A 55 -2.79 -4.55 18.32
C LYS A 55 -2.78 -5.43 17.08
N GLU A 56 -3.68 -6.41 17.07
CA GLU A 56 -3.86 -7.27 15.92
C GLU A 56 -4.78 -6.59 14.90
N GLU A 57 -4.34 -6.50 13.65
CA GLU A 57 -5.17 -5.98 12.57
C GLU A 57 -6.36 -6.89 12.34
N THR A 58 -7.55 -6.34 12.47
CA THR A 58 -8.83 -7.05 12.42
C THR A 58 -9.72 -6.40 11.38
N ILE A 59 -10.24 -7.18 10.43
CA ILE A 59 -11.19 -6.71 9.41
C ILE A 59 -12.59 -6.69 10.02
N ILE A 60 -13.16 -5.51 10.18
CA ILE A 60 -14.45 -5.35 10.87
C ILE A 60 -15.53 -4.81 9.93
N PRO A 61 -16.81 -5.19 10.14
CA PRO A 61 -17.95 -4.52 9.54
C PRO A 61 -17.88 -3.01 9.72
N ALA A 62 -18.23 -2.25 8.69
CA ALA A 62 -18.29 -0.80 8.73
C ALA A 62 -19.26 -0.25 7.68
N THR A 63 -20.03 0.76 8.07
CA THR A 63 -20.71 1.67 7.13
C THR A 63 -19.73 2.68 6.53
N GLU A 64 -20.09 3.34 5.43
CA GLU A 64 -19.29 4.43 4.82
C GLU A 64 -18.90 5.52 5.83
N GLN A 65 -19.86 5.89 6.70
CA GLN A 65 -19.65 6.93 7.70
C GLN A 65 -18.74 6.44 8.84
N SER A 66 -18.94 5.21 9.33
CA SER A 66 -18.10 4.63 10.40
C SER A 66 -16.65 4.39 9.94
N ALA A 67 -16.44 3.92 8.71
CA ALA A 67 -15.11 3.76 8.12
C ALA A 67 -14.38 5.11 7.98
N GLY A 68 -15.14 6.17 7.69
CA GLY A 68 -14.67 7.54 7.59
C GLY A 68 -14.55 8.30 8.92
N ARG A 69 -15.02 7.74 10.05
CA ARG A 69 -15.38 8.50 11.26
C ARG A 69 -14.32 9.50 11.72
N VAL A 70 -14.77 10.75 11.90
CA VAL A 70 -14.04 11.90 12.46
C VAL A 70 -15.06 12.78 13.19
N GLY A 71 -14.62 13.66 14.11
CA GLY A 71 -15.49 14.62 14.78
C GLY A 71 -16.04 14.18 16.14
N ILE A 72 -17.04 14.92 16.63
CA ILE A 72 -17.51 14.89 18.04
C ILE A 72 -18.53 13.78 18.32
N LYS A 73 -19.31 13.35 17.32
CA LYS A 73 -20.27 12.24 17.39
C LYS A 73 -19.97 11.19 16.32
N PRO A 74 -18.89 10.41 16.46
CA PRO A 74 -18.47 9.49 15.42
C PRO A 74 -19.42 8.29 15.39
N PRO A 75 -19.95 7.90 14.21
CA PRO A 75 -20.86 6.76 14.10
C PRO A 75 -20.20 5.45 14.53
N PRO A 76 -20.99 4.52 15.11
CA PRO A 76 -20.49 3.23 15.58
C PRO A 76 -20.07 2.34 14.42
N HIS A 77 -19.09 1.48 14.66
CA HIS A 77 -18.93 0.27 13.88
C HIS A 77 -19.97 -0.76 14.34
N PRO A 78 -20.62 -1.50 13.42
CA PRO A 78 -21.79 -2.33 13.72
C PRO A 78 -21.56 -3.44 14.74
N LEU A 79 -20.39 -4.10 14.71
CA LEU A 79 -20.15 -5.32 15.48
C LEU A 79 -19.00 -5.15 16.45
N CYS A 80 -17.82 -4.82 15.94
CA CYS A 80 -16.60 -4.63 16.71
C CYS A 80 -16.32 -3.13 16.85
N ASP A 81 -16.27 -2.60 18.07
CA ASP A 81 -15.91 -1.20 18.32
C ASP A 81 -15.24 -1.04 19.69
N LYS A 82 -14.97 0.19 20.09
CA LYS A 82 -14.36 0.51 21.38
C LYS A 82 -15.29 0.23 22.55
N VAL A 83 -14.72 0.02 23.73
CA VAL A 83 -15.47 -0.17 24.99
C VAL A 83 -16.55 0.91 25.17
N GLN A 84 -16.26 2.19 24.91
CA GLN A 84 -17.24 3.28 25.06
C GLN A 84 -18.48 3.16 24.14
N TYR A 85 -18.38 2.38 23.06
CA TYR A 85 -19.48 2.06 22.14
C TYR A 85 -20.18 0.77 22.56
N CYS A 86 -19.44 -0.27 22.91
CA CYS A 86 -20.02 -1.60 23.18
C CYS A 86 -20.60 -1.75 24.59
N ALA A 87 -20.19 -0.90 25.55
CA ALA A 87 -20.54 -1.06 26.96
C ALA A 87 -21.53 -0.02 27.46
N ASN A 88 -22.72 -0.49 27.87
CA ASN A 88 -23.73 0.36 28.48
C ASN A 88 -23.30 0.86 29.88
N ASP A 89 -22.64 0.00 30.65
CA ASP A 89 -22.18 0.24 32.02
C ASP A 89 -20.92 1.12 32.10
N TYR A 90 -20.33 1.51 30.96
CA TYR A 90 -19.10 2.31 30.90
C TYR A 90 -19.15 3.60 31.73
N LEU A 91 -20.24 4.36 31.66
CA LEU A 91 -20.38 5.60 32.42
C LEU A 91 -20.58 5.33 33.92
N ALA A 92 -21.20 4.20 34.29
CA ALA A 92 -21.39 3.82 35.69
C ALA A 92 -20.05 3.51 36.38
N PHE A 93 -19.07 3.01 35.62
CA PHE A 93 -17.68 2.83 36.07
C PHE A 93 -16.80 4.07 35.88
N GLY A 94 -17.39 5.28 35.72
CA GLY A 94 -16.64 6.54 35.69
C GLY A 94 -15.92 6.86 34.38
N GLY A 95 -16.29 6.23 33.27
CA GLY A 95 -15.70 6.50 31.95
C GLY A 95 -15.80 7.98 31.55
N LYS A 96 -14.68 8.59 31.15
CA LYS A 96 -14.61 10.04 30.85
C LYS A 96 -15.05 10.42 29.43
N LYS A 97 -15.23 9.43 28.54
CA LYS A 97 -15.60 9.67 27.13
C LYS A 97 -17.11 9.65 26.94
N PRO A 98 -17.64 10.36 25.93
CA PRO A 98 -19.03 10.17 25.51
C PRO A 98 -19.29 8.69 25.16
N SER A 99 -20.36 8.14 25.72
CA SER A 99 -20.86 6.83 25.32
C SER A 99 -21.74 6.97 24.09
N PHE A 100 -21.57 6.05 23.14
CA PHE A 100 -22.38 5.94 21.92
C PHE A 100 -23.07 4.57 21.85
N PHE A 101 -23.35 4.00 23.02
CA PHE A 101 -23.93 2.67 23.14
C PHE A 101 -25.30 2.55 22.49
N LYS A 102 -26.13 3.60 22.61
CA LYS A 102 -27.48 3.58 22.04
C LYS A 102 -27.44 3.50 20.52
N GLU A 103 -26.54 4.26 19.89
CA GLU A 103 -26.35 4.24 18.44
C GLU A 103 -25.78 2.90 17.97
N TYR A 104 -24.82 2.34 18.71
CA TYR A 104 -24.24 1.02 18.45
C TYR A 104 -25.31 -0.09 18.55
N GLU A 105 -26.06 -0.14 19.65
CA GLU A 105 -27.07 -1.16 19.89
C GLU A 105 -28.23 -1.06 18.89
N ARG A 106 -28.65 0.16 18.53
CA ARG A 106 -29.66 0.37 17.48
C ARG A 106 -29.18 -0.20 16.13
N LEU A 107 -27.98 0.14 15.69
CA LEU A 107 -27.42 -0.34 14.42
C LEU A 107 -27.31 -1.87 14.40
N LEU A 108 -26.80 -2.46 15.49
CA LEU A 108 -26.69 -3.91 15.60
C LEU A 108 -28.06 -4.60 15.64
N SER A 109 -29.07 -3.98 16.26
CA SER A 109 -30.45 -4.47 16.29
C SER A 109 -31.08 -4.45 14.90
N GLU A 110 -31.01 -3.32 14.21
CA GLU A 110 -31.52 -3.17 12.84
C GLU A 110 -30.92 -4.23 11.89
N TRP A 111 -29.62 -4.51 12.02
CA TRP A 111 -28.99 -5.60 11.26
C TRP A 111 -29.52 -6.98 11.68
N CYS A 112 -29.57 -7.27 12.98
CA CYS A 112 -30.02 -8.57 13.49
C CYS A 112 -31.48 -8.91 13.16
N ASP A 113 -32.34 -7.89 13.09
CA ASP A 113 -33.77 -7.99 12.82
C ASP A 113 -34.09 -8.01 11.32
N SER A 114 -33.11 -7.69 10.46
CA SER A 114 -33.25 -7.76 9.00
C SER A 114 -33.20 -9.20 8.47
N GLU A 115 -33.54 -9.37 7.19
CA GLU A 115 -33.36 -10.64 6.46
C GLU A 115 -31.89 -11.10 6.38
N PHE A 116 -30.95 -10.19 6.62
CA PHE A 116 -29.51 -10.45 6.63
C PHE A 116 -28.93 -10.64 8.04
N GLY A 117 -29.78 -10.88 9.05
CA GLY A 117 -29.32 -11.14 10.41
C GLY A 117 -28.46 -12.42 10.51
N HIS A 118 -27.40 -12.37 11.31
CA HIS A 118 -26.48 -13.50 11.49
C HIS A 118 -26.45 -13.98 12.95
N ILE A 119 -26.33 -15.29 13.19
CA ILE A 119 -26.34 -15.89 14.54
C ILE A 119 -25.27 -15.31 15.46
N LYS A 120 -24.04 -15.13 14.96
CA LYS A 120 -22.96 -14.49 15.74
C LYS A 120 -23.23 -13.02 16.07
N ALA A 121 -23.87 -12.27 15.16
CA ALA A 121 -24.27 -10.89 15.43
C ALA A 121 -25.36 -10.85 16.52
N LYS A 122 -26.32 -11.78 16.46
CA LYS A 122 -27.38 -11.95 17.47
C LYS A 122 -26.81 -12.32 18.85
N ALA A 123 -25.79 -13.18 18.90
CA ALA A 123 -25.09 -13.52 20.15
C ALA A 123 -24.41 -12.28 20.77
N VAL A 124 -23.73 -11.48 19.96
CA VAL A 124 -23.14 -10.21 20.42
C VAL A 124 -24.23 -9.25 20.91
N LEU A 125 -25.33 -9.10 20.17
CA LEU A 125 -26.46 -8.25 20.56
C LEU A 125 -27.07 -8.70 21.90
N ALA A 126 -27.27 -10.01 22.08
CA ALA A 126 -27.78 -10.59 23.31
C ALA A 126 -26.84 -10.31 24.50
N TYR A 127 -25.52 -10.41 24.30
CA TYR A 127 -24.54 -10.11 25.33
C TYR A 127 -24.54 -8.62 25.71
N VAL A 128 -24.42 -7.70 24.75
CA VAL A 128 -24.32 -6.26 25.05
C VAL A 128 -25.59 -5.72 25.72
N ARG A 129 -26.75 -6.34 25.44
CA ARG A 129 -28.02 -6.04 26.12
C ARG A 129 -28.08 -6.48 27.59
N LYS A 130 -27.17 -7.35 28.05
CA LYS A 130 -27.00 -7.68 29.48
C LYS A 130 -26.35 -6.55 30.27
N ARG A 131 -25.72 -5.57 29.60
CA ARG A 131 -25.17 -4.33 30.19
C ARG A 131 -24.11 -4.59 31.28
N SER A 132 -23.31 -5.64 31.11
CA SER A 132 -22.28 -6.07 32.08
C SER A 132 -20.85 -6.02 31.53
N LEU A 133 -20.62 -5.40 30.37
CA LEU A 133 -19.37 -5.54 29.64
C LEU A 133 -18.16 -5.04 30.45
N VAL A 134 -18.22 -3.84 31.01
CA VAL A 134 -17.10 -3.34 31.83
C VAL A 134 -16.96 -4.16 33.10
N SER A 135 -18.08 -4.51 33.75
CA SER A 135 -18.07 -5.38 34.92
C SER A 135 -17.34 -6.72 34.65
N ASP A 136 -17.63 -7.37 33.52
CA ASP A 136 -17.02 -8.65 33.16
C ASP A 136 -15.54 -8.50 32.79
N LEU A 137 -15.15 -7.42 32.08
CA LEU A 137 -13.73 -7.16 31.80
C LEU A 137 -12.91 -6.79 33.04
N VAL A 138 -13.52 -6.17 34.05
CA VAL A 138 -12.87 -5.92 35.35
C VAL A 138 -12.66 -7.23 36.10
N LYS A 139 -13.65 -8.13 36.11
CA LYS A 139 -13.52 -9.47 36.73
C LYS A 139 -12.38 -10.28 36.08
N GLU A 140 -12.24 -10.21 34.77
CA GLU A 140 -11.13 -10.82 34.01
C GLU A 140 -9.80 -10.08 34.15
N LYS A 141 -9.73 -8.99 34.95
CA LYS A 141 -8.54 -8.16 35.15
C LYS A 141 -7.95 -7.59 33.85
N ILE A 142 -8.80 -7.33 32.86
CA ILE A 142 -8.44 -6.66 31.61
C ILE A 142 -8.60 -5.16 31.73
N LEU A 143 -9.69 -4.73 32.36
CA LEU A 143 -9.90 -3.33 32.74
C LEU A 143 -9.63 -3.16 34.24
N HIS A 144 -9.09 -2.01 34.60
CA HIS A 144 -8.61 -1.73 35.95
C HIS A 144 -9.33 -0.54 36.56
N LEU A 145 -9.82 -0.73 37.79
CA LEU A 145 -10.47 0.30 38.60
C LEU A 145 -9.50 0.87 39.63
N GLY A 146 -9.69 2.14 39.99
CA GLY A 146 -9.02 2.80 41.10
C GLY A 146 -9.70 2.48 42.43
N THR A 147 -9.17 3.05 43.51
CA THR A 147 -9.74 2.91 44.86
C THR A 147 -11.14 3.52 44.99
N ASP A 148 -11.50 4.44 44.09
CA ASP A 148 -12.82 5.06 44.01
C ASP A 148 -13.85 4.22 43.22
N GLY A 149 -13.45 3.03 42.76
CA GLY A 149 -14.29 2.14 41.96
C GLY A 149 -14.47 2.57 40.51
N LYS A 150 -13.72 3.57 40.03
CA LYS A 150 -13.81 4.08 38.65
C LYS A 150 -12.66 3.59 37.78
N LEU A 151 -12.87 3.55 36.47
CA LEU A 151 -11.84 3.18 35.50
C LEU A 151 -10.64 4.13 35.60
N LEU A 152 -9.46 3.55 35.79
CA LEU A 152 -8.21 4.28 35.81
C LEU A 152 -7.89 4.85 34.42
N THR A 153 -7.35 6.07 34.42
CA THR A 153 -6.78 6.72 33.22
C THR A 153 -5.26 6.78 33.27
N ARG A 154 -4.69 6.50 34.45
CA ARG A 154 -3.26 6.34 34.69
C ARG A 154 -3.06 5.17 35.62
N TRP A 155 -2.00 4.41 35.40
CA TRP A 155 -1.59 3.37 36.31
C TRP A 155 -0.69 3.99 37.38
N ASP A 156 -1.11 3.88 38.64
CA ASP A 156 -0.42 4.38 39.83
C ASP A 156 -0.07 3.26 40.84
N GLY A 157 -0.36 2.01 40.48
CA GLY A 157 -0.03 0.85 41.31
C GLY A 157 1.47 0.53 41.32
N GLU A 158 1.95 -0.02 42.44
CA GLU A 158 3.35 -0.45 42.62
C GLU A 158 3.74 -1.65 41.73
N ALA A 159 2.75 -2.39 41.22
CA ALA A 159 2.96 -3.52 40.33
C ALA A 159 3.25 -3.08 38.87
N GLU A 160 3.69 -4.04 38.06
CA GLU A 160 3.94 -3.83 36.63
C GLU A 160 2.70 -3.24 35.93
N THR A 161 2.91 -2.22 35.09
CA THR A 161 1.84 -1.57 34.34
C THR A 161 1.10 -2.58 33.44
N PRO A 162 -0.23 -2.74 33.59
CA PRO A 162 -1.00 -3.65 32.77
C PRO A 162 -0.91 -3.34 31.28
N ASP A 163 -0.95 -4.39 30.47
CA ASP A 163 -0.76 -4.29 29.02
C ASP A 163 -1.75 -3.35 28.34
N ILE A 164 -3.00 -3.27 28.83
CA ILE A 164 -4.01 -2.40 28.25
C ILE A 164 -3.55 -0.93 28.23
N PHE A 165 -2.87 -0.47 29.28
CA PHE A 165 -2.30 0.88 29.33
C PHE A 165 -1.14 1.03 28.36
N ARG A 166 -0.31 0.01 28.16
CA ARG A 166 0.79 0.08 27.17
C ARG A 166 0.27 0.22 25.75
N LEU A 167 -0.86 -0.43 25.45
CA LEU A 167 -1.45 -0.46 24.12
C LEU A 167 -2.21 0.81 23.76
N LEU A 168 -2.92 1.43 24.70
CA LEU A 168 -3.73 2.62 24.43
C LEU A 168 -2.91 3.86 24.13
N THR A 169 -3.38 4.72 23.23
CA THR A 169 -2.71 5.98 22.89
C THR A 169 -2.89 7.00 24.02
N ALA A 170 -1.78 7.55 24.53
CA ALA A 170 -1.83 8.60 25.53
C ALA A 170 -2.33 9.93 24.95
N LYS A 171 -3.20 10.62 25.70
CA LYS A 171 -3.65 11.99 25.45
C LYS A 171 -3.48 12.76 26.75
N ASP A 172 -2.67 13.82 26.73
CA ASP A 172 -2.35 14.62 27.92
C ASP A 172 -1.84 13.78 29.11
N GLY A 173 -1.06 12.73 28.79
CA GLY A 173 -0.53 11.77 29.76
C GLY A 173 -1.57 10.82 30.36
N GLU A 174 -2.82 10.85 29.91
CA GLU A 174 -3.88 9.90 30.29
C GLU A 174 -4.14 8.87 29.18
N ARG A 175 -4.52 7.66 29.56
CA ARG A 175 -4.81 6.54 28.67
C ARG A 175 -6.17 5.97 29.01
N GLU A 176 -7.15 6.36 28.19
CA GLU A 176 -8.54 6.09 28.50
C GLU A 176 -8.94 4.67 28.12
N GLN A 177 -9.27 3.84 29.11
CA GLN A 177 -9.65 2.44 28.87
C GLN A 177 -10.87 2.28 27.95
N GLY A 178 -11.75 3.28 27.90
CA GLY A 178 -12.86 3.37 26.95
C GLY A 178 -12.45 3.39 25.46
N ASP A 179 -11.18 3.75 25.16
CA ASP A 179 -10.63 3.74 23.80
C ASP A 179 -10.20 2.33 23.33
N ALA A 180 -10.20 1.33 24.22
CA ALA A 180 -9.83 -0.05 23.88
C ALA A 180 -10.82 -0.66 22.89
N PHE A 181 -10.29 -1.19 21.80
CA PHE A 181 -11.07 -1.74 20.69
C PHE A 181 -11.35 -3.23 20.89
N ILE A 182 -12.62 -3.63 20.82
CA ILE A 182 -13.09 -4.99 21.08
C ILE A 182 -13.29 -5.74 19.76
N ARG A 183 -12.86 -7.00 19.74
CA ARG A 183 -13.26 -8.00 18.74
C ARG A 183 -13.89 -9.22 19.43
N TRP A 184 -14.71 -9.97 18.69
CA TRP A 184 -15.53 -11.04 19.26
C TRP A 184 -15.14 -12.42 18.71
N HIS A 185 -15.08 -13.42 19.59
CA HIS A 185 -15.30 -14.82 19.23
C HIS A 185 -16.71 -15.23 19.64
N VAL A 186 -17.41 -15.94 18.77
CA VAL A 186 -18.68 -16.59 19.10
C VAL A 186 -18.54 -18.08 18.81
N ARG A 187 -18.71 -18.89 19.85
CA ARG A 187 -18.68 -20.36 19.76
C ARG A 187 -20.08 -20.87 19.53
N GLU A 188 -20.28 -21.55 18.41
CA GLU A 188 -21.53 -22.22 18.07
C GLU A 188 -21.28 -23.67 17.67
N ASN A 189 -22.27 -24.53 17.88
CA ASN A 189 -22.15 -25.94 17.55
C ASN A 189 -22.11 -26.12 16.02
N GLY A 190 -21.13 -26.89 15.54
CA GLY A 190 -21.03 -27.22 14.11
C GLY A 190 -20.29 -26.20 13.24
N ASN A 191 -19.87 -25.04 13.78
CA ASN A 191 -19.02 -24.09 13.06
C ASN A 191 -17.67 -23.92 13.78
N PRO A 192 -16.56 -24.39 13.19
CA PRO A 192 -15.23 -24.23 13.81
C PRO A 192 -14.72 -22.80 13.74
N CYS A 193 -15.22 -21.98 12.82
CA CYS A 193 -14.83 -20.57 12.73
C CYS A 193 -15.51 -19.81 13.87
N THR A 194 -14.75 -19.44 14.90
CA THR A 194 -15.29 -18.70 16.05
C THR A 194 -15.04 -17.19 15.94
N ALA A 195 -13.97 -16.79 15.25
CA ALA A 195 -13.61 -15.39 15.03
C ALA A 195 -14.62 -14.72 14.08
N VAL A 196 -15.28 -13.65 14.53
CA VAL A 196 -16.29 -12.96 13.69
C VAL A 196 -15.67 -12.27 12.48
N TRP A 197 -14.40 -11.84 12.57
CA TRP A 197 -13.71 -11.14 11.48
C TRP A 197 -13.20 -12.07 10.38
N ASP A 198 -13.12 -13.39 10.64
CA ASP A 198 -12.65 -14.40 9.68
C ASP A 198 -13.81 -15.25 9.12
N ASP A 199 -15.05 -14.96 9.51
CA ASP A 199 -16.25 -15.68 9.06
C ASP A 199 -16.83 -15.08 7.76
N PRO A 200 -16.70 -15.76 6.60
CA PRO A 200 -17.21 -15.25 5.34
C PRO A 200 -18.74 -15.10 5.30
N SER A 201 -19.50 -15.93 6.02
CA SER A 201 -20.97 -15.82 6.02
C SER A 201 -21.43 -14.58 6.76
N LEU A 202 -20.78 -14.25 7.89
CA LEU A 202 -21.03 -13.02 8.62
C LEU A 202 -20.62 -11.78 7.81
N GLN A 203 -19.45 -11.81 7.18
CA GLN A 203 -18.99 -10.71 6.33
C GLN A 203 -19.96 -10.45 5.18
N ASN A 204 -20.44 -11.51 4.53
CA ASN A 204 -21.41 -11.40 3.44
C ASN A 204 -22.77 -10.87 3.95
N ALA A 205 -23.26 -11.40 5.08
CA ALA A 205 -24.51 -10.96 5.69
C ALA A 205 -24.49 -9.45 6.01
N TRP A 206 -23.39 -8.95 6.61
CA TRP A 206 -23.23 -7.52 6.83
C TRP A 206 -23.17 -6.73 5.51
N GLY A 207 -22.43 -7.22 4.51
CA GLY A 207 -22.30 -6.54 3.22
C GLY A 207 -23.64 -6.37 2.50
N LEU A 208 -24.51 -7.38 2.56
CA LEU A 208 -25.86 -7.33 2.00
C LEU A 208 -26.75 -6.34 2.76
N PHE A 209 -26.73 -6.35 4.10
CA PHE A 209 -27.45 -5.38 4.90
C PHE A 209 -26.98 -3.94 4.65
N ASP A 210 -25.67 -3.67 4.68
CA ASP A 210 -25.18 -2.30 4.45
C ASP A 210 -25.52 -1.83 3.03
N ALA A 211 -25.55 -2.72 2.04
CA ALA A 211 -25.99 -2.39 0.68
C ALA A 211 -27.50 -2.09 0.61
N SER A 212 -28.35 -2.80 1.35
CA SER A 212 -29.81 -2.58 1.35
C SER A 212 -30.21 -1.23 1.96
N THR A 213 -29.38 -0.68 2.86
CA THR A 213 -29.60 0.66 3.46
C THR A 213 -29.26 1.83 2.51
N LYS A 214 -28.76 1.58 1.30
CA LYS A 214 -28.33 2.64 0.38
C LYS A 214 -29.49 3.15 -0.48
N GLU A 215 -30.10 4.23 -0.01
CA GLU A 215 -31.28 4.85 -0.62
C GLU A 215 -30.98 5.68 -1.87
N LEU A 216 -29.81 6.34 -1.93
CA LEU A 216 -29.48 7.22 -3.06
C LEU A 216 -29.18 6.39 -4.31
N LYS A 217 -30.06 6.47 -5.32
CA LYS A 217 -29.90 5.82 -6.62
C LYS A 217 -29.49 6.82 -7.69
N GLY A 218 -28.66 6.40 -8.63
CA GLY A 218 -28.32 7.18 -9.81
C GLY A 218 -27.28 6.52 -10.71
N MET A 219 -26.75 7.27 -11.66
CA MET A 219 -25.79 6.76 -12.63
C MET A 219 -24.40 6.56 -12.02
N CYS A 220 -23.91 5.33 -12.06
CA CYS A 220 -22.50 5.04 -11.82
C CYS A 220 -21.68 5.30 -13.08
N MET A 221 -20.86 6.35 -13.06
CA MET A 221 -19.99 6.75 -14.18
C MET A 221 -18.88 5.73 -14.52
N VAL A 222 -18.69 4.70 -13.69
CA VAL A 222 -17.69 3.65 -13.90
C VAL A 222 -18.28 2.45 -14.65
N THR A 223 -19.47 2.00 -14.25
CA THR A 223 -20.11 0.83 -14.88
C THR A 223 -21.16 1.20 -15.93
N GLY A 224 -21.62 2.46 -15.95
CA GLY A 224 -22.73 2.91 -16.80
C GLY A 224 -24.13 2.54 -16.27
N ASP A 225 -24.22 1.86 -15.11
CA ASP A 225 -25.49 1.51 -14.48
C ASP A 225 -26.23 2.77 -14.03
N THR A 226 -27.43 3.01 -14.56
CA THR A 226 -28.22 4.23 -14.35
C THR A 226 -29.00 4.25 -13.03
N ILE A 227 -29.12 3.12 -12.34
CA ILE A 227 -29.91 2.96 -11.11
C ILE A 227 -29.10 2.38 -9.95
N ALA A 228 -27.78 2.56 -9.98
CA ALA A 228 -26.86 2.08 -8.96
C ALA A 228 -27.04 2.83 -7.63
N SER A 229 -26.84 2.13 -6.51
CA SER A 229 -26.69 2.79 -5.20
C SER A 229 -25.39 3.61 -5.19
N LEU A 230 -25.49 4.93 -5.09
CA LEU A 230 -24.35 5.84 -5.10
C LEU A 230 -23.70 5.96 -3.73
N THR A 231 -22.38 6.15 -3.72
CA THR A 231 -21.61 6.44 -2.51
C THR A 231 -21.68 7.93 -2.19
N LEU A 232 -21.82 8.28 -0.91
CA LEU A 232 -21.66 9.67 -0.47
C LEU A 232 -20.24 9.95 0.00
N ASN A 233 -19.46 8.91 0.29
CA ASN A 233 -18.15 9.04 0.91
C ASN A 233 -17.18 7.97 0.41
N HIS A 234 -16.11 8.42 -0.25
CA HIS A 234 -15.08 7.53 -0.74
C HIS A 234 -14.07 7.11 0.36
N PRO A 235 -13.51 5.89 0.27
CA PRO A 235 -12.54 5.38 1.23
C PRO A 235 -11.28 6.25 1.37
N LYS A 236 -10.80 6.37 2.61
CA LYS A 236 -9.46 6.89 2.98
C LYS A 236 -8.50 5.71 3.27
N ARG A 237 -7.28 5.98 3.74
CA ARG A 237 -6.26 4.98 4.14
C ARG A 237 -5.71 4.15 2.97
N ILE A 238 -5.49 4.79 1.82
CA ILE A 238 -5.10 4.11 0.59
C ILE A 238 -3.63 3.67 0.64
N ARG A 239 -2.71 4.56 1.04
CA ARG A 239 -1.26 4.25 1.04
C ARG A 239 -0.81 3.51 2.29
N HIS A 240 -1.40 3.82 3.45
CA HIS A 240 -1.13 3.21 4.76
C HIS A 240 -2.30 3.51 5.74
N PRO A 241 -2.39 2.83 6.90
CA PRO A 241 -3.53 2.97 7.84
C PRO A 241 -3.77 4.37 8.41
N GLY A 242 -2.72 5.21 8.46
CA GLY A 242 -2.79 6.60 8.91
C GLY A 242 -3.13 7.63 7.83
N ASP A 243 -3.23 7.21 6.57
CA ASP A 243 -3.40 8.11 5.42
C ASP A 243 -4.84 8.67 5.37
N GLY A 244 -4.96 9.98 5.53
CA GLY A 244 -6.24 10.71 5.50
C GLY A 244 -6.73 11.06 4.10
N ALA A 245 -5.84 10.97 3.09
CA ALA A 245 -6.10 11.46 1.76
C ALA A 245 -7.06 10.53 0.98
N LYS A 246 -7.88 11.15 0.13
CA LYS A 246 -8.83 10.46 -0.76
C LYS A 246 -8.57 10.79 -2.23
N LEU A 247 -8.83 9.82 -3.10
CA LEU A 247 -8.76 10.00 -4.56
C LEU A 247 -9.97 10.75 -5.13
N ILE A 248 -11.14 10.54 -4.52
CA ILE A 248 -12.37 11.25 -4.84
C ILE A 248 -12.86 11.89 -3.55
N SER A 249 -13.00 13.21 -3.54
CA SER A 249 -13.51 13.96 -2.40
C SER A 249 -14.29 15.18 -2.86
N ALA A 250 -15.49 15.35 -2.34
CA ALA A 250 -16.26 16.59 -2.42
C ALA A 250 -16.53 17.04 -0.99
N ASN A 251 -15.97 18.18 -0.60
CA ASN A 251 -16.20 18.79 0.71
C ASN A 251 -16.42 20.30 0.62
N ASP A 252 -16.64 20.80 -0.60
CA ASP A 252 -16.79 22.21 -0.88
C ASP A 252 -18.27 22.57 -1.01
N SER A 253 -18.88 22.91 0.12
CA SER A 253 -20.23 23.50 0.18
C SER A 253 -20.21 25.01 -0.10
N THR A 254 -19.03 25.63 -0.20
CA THR A 254 -18.81 27.09 -0.25
C THR A 254 -17.82 27.45 -1.38
N GLY A 255 -18.31 27.49 -2.62
CA GLY A 255 -17.50 27.79 -3.81
C GLY A 255 -18.19 27.36 -5.12
N TYR A 256 -17.51 27.56 -6.25
CA TYR A 256 -17.98 27.21 -7.60
C TYR A 256 -17.46 25.85 -8.12
N THR A 257 -16.96 24.96 -7.24
CA THR A 257 -16.30 23.71 -7.66
C THR A 257 -17.19 22.81 -8.53
N PHE A 258 -18.49 22.77 -8.25
CA PHE A 258 -19.53 22.17 -9.11
C PHE A 258 -20.85 22.97 -9.13
N ARG A 259 -21.06 23.87 -8.15
CA ARG A 259 -22.25 24.73 -8.06
C ARG A 259 -22.31 25.70 -9.24
N GLY A 260 -23.47 25.78 -9.88
CA GLY A 260 -23.70 26.61 -11.08
C GLY A 260 -23.52 25.86 -12.41
N ARG A 261 -22.89 24.66 -12.40
CA ARG A 261 -22.90 23.73 -13.55
C ARG A 261 -23.85 22.55 -13.33
N PHE A 262 -23.96 22.10 -12.08
CA PHE A 262 -24.82 20.99 -11.66
C PHE A 262 -25.87 21.47 -10.66
N THR A 263 -27.01 20.79 -10.63
CA THR A 263 -28.15 21.16 -9.77
C THR A 263 -28.12 20.49 -8.41
N ASP A 264 -27.28 19.46 -8.22
CA ASP A 264 -27.12 18.78 -6.94
C ASP A 264 -26.02 19.40 -6.07
N ASP A 265 -26.21 19.34 -4.75
CA ASP A 265 -25.24 19.80 -3.74
C ASP A 265 -24.28 18.69 -3.29
N THR A 266 -24.46 17.46 -3.79
CA THR A 266 -23.69 16.27 -3.42
C THR A 266 -22.49 15.96 -4.33
N GLY A 267 -22.38 16.63 -5.48
CA GLY A 267 -21.37 16.39 -6.51
C GLY A 267 -21.62 15.12 -7.37
N GLN A 268 -22.78 14.48 -7.22
CA GLN A 268 -23.08 13.19 -7.86
C GLN A 268 -23.36 13.33 -9.35
N GLN A 269 -23.91 14.46 -9.82
CA GLN A 269 -24.04 14.69 -11.26
C GLN A 269 -22.67 14.90 -11.93
N ALA A 270 -21.67 15.36 -11.17
CA ALA A 270 -20.31 15.54 -11.67
C ALA A 270 -19.49 14.23 -11.66
N CYS A 271 -19.57 13.45 -10.58
CA CYS A 271 -18.75 12.25 -10.37
C CYS A 271 -19.49 11.17 -9.56
N GLY A 272 -20.65 10.73 -10.06
CA GLY A 272 -21.43 9.66 -9.46
C GLY A 272 -20.72 8.30 -9.56
N VAL A 273 -20.43 7.68 -8.42
CA VAL A 273 -19.82 6.34 -8.35
C VAL A 273 -20.67 5.47 -7.43
N SER A 274 -20.89 4.21 -7.83
CA SER A 274 -21.64 3.31 -6.97
C SER A 274 -20.86 2.94 -5.71
N TYR A 275 -21.61 2.75 -4.63
CA TYR A 275 -21.18 2.23 -3.35
C TYR A 275 -20.28 0.98 -3.50
N ALA A 276 -20.70 0.03 -4.33
CA ALA A 276 -19.96 -1.21 -4.55
C ALA A 276 -18.65 -0.94 -5.30
N VAL A 277 -18.69 -0.18 -6.40
CA VAL A 277 -17.52 0.10 -7.23
C VAL A 277 -16.44 0.82 -6.43
N THR A 278 -16.80 1.88 -5.70
CA THR A 278 -15.80 2.64 -4.93
C THR A 278 -15.09 1.75 -3.92
N GLN A 279 -15.81 0.90 -3.18
CA GLN A 279 -15.18 0.07 -2.17
C GLN A 279 -14.32 -1.03 -2.78
N LYS A 280 -14.81 -1.71 -3.81
CA LYS A 280 -14.05 -2.75 -4.53
C LYS A 280 -12.75 -2.18 -5.11
N ALA A 281 -12.82 -1.05 -5.81
CA ALA A 281 -11.65 -0.41 -6.41
C ALA A 281 -10.61 0.03 -5.37
N HIS A 282 -11.05 0.66 -4.27
CA HIS A 282 -10.13 1.10 -3.22
C HIS A 282 -9.58 -0.09 -2.40
N ASN A 283 -10.33 -1.17 -2.24
CA ASN A 283 -9.84 -2.41 -1.63
C ASN A 283 -8.76 -3.07 -2.51
N ALA A 284 -9.00 -3.15 -3.82
CA ALA A 284 -7.99 -3.63 -4.78
C ALA A 284 -6.74 -2.76 -4.74
N LEU A 285 -6.88 -1.44 -4.72
CA LEU A 285 -5.73 -0.54 -4.66
C LEU A 285 -4.90 -0.72 -3.38
N ARG A 286 -5.54 -0.77 -2.21
CA ARG A 286 -4.85 -1.03 -0.93
C ARG A 286 -4.10 -2.36 -0.95
N TRP A 287 -4.73 -3.40 -1.49
CA TRP A 287 -4.15 -4.73 -1.61
C TRP A 287 -2.95 -4.75 -2.56
N LEU A 288 -3.06 -4.14 -3.74
CA LEU A 288 -1.95 -4.01 -4.69
C LEU A 288 -0.79 -3.23 -4.08
N ILE A 289 -1.08 -2.14 -3.38
CA ILE A 289 -0.07 -1.31 -2.70
C ILE A 289 0.67 -2.10 -1.62
N GLY A 290 -0.05 -2.88 -0.79
CA GLY A 290 0.56 -3.73 0.23
C GLY A 290 1.40 -4.86 -0.36
N ARG A 291 1.00 -5.38 -1.53
CA ARG A 291 1.64 -6.54 -2.16
C ARG A 291 2.88 -6.20 -2.97
N GLN A 292 2.86 -5.13 -3.77
CA GLN A 292 3.87 -4.95 -4.84
C GLN A 292 4.25 -3.50 -5.18
N ALA A 293 3.77 -2.50 -4.44
CA ALA A 293 4.13 -1.12 -4.77
C ALA A 293 5.61 -0.81 -4.51
N TYR A 294 6.16 0.04 -5.36
CA TYR A 294 7.36 0.80 -5.07
C TYR A 294 7.01 2.03 -4.23
N ARG A 295 7.84 2.35 -3.24
CA ARG A 295 7.65 3.48 -2.32
C ARG A 295 8.89 4.36 -2.25
N SER A 296 8.69 5.68 -2.31
CA SER A 296 9.72 6.69 -2.06
C SER A 296 9.10 7.84 -1.28
N GLY A 297 9.17 7.78 0.05
CA GLY A 297 8.41 8.67 0.92
C GLY A 297 6.91 8.47 0.69
N ASP A 298 6.21 9.56 0.37
CA ASP A 298 4.77 9.60 0.13
C ASP A 298 4.35 9.16 -1.28
N LEU A 299 5.30 9.09 -2.22
CA LEU A 299 5.08 8.59 -3.58
C LEU A 299 4.96 7.07 -3.55
N VAL A 300 3.84 6.58 -4.06
CA VAL A 300 3.53 5.17 -4.22
C VAL A 300 3.31 4.88 -5.70
N ILE A 301 4.09 3.96 -6.26
CA ILE A 301 3.93 3.52 -7.64
C ILE A 301 3.56 2.06 -7.62
N VAL A 302 2.48 1.70 -8.31
CA VAL A 302 2.00 0.33 -8.40
C VAL A 302 1.80 -0.06 -9.86
N THR A 303 2.29 -1.24 -10.22
CA THR A 303 2.21 -1.82 -11.55
C THR A 303 1.56 -3.18 -11.44
N TRP A 304 0.47 -3.46 -12.15
CA TRP A 304 -0.24 -4.74 -12.03
C TRP A 304 -0.94 -5.14 -13.32
N SER A 305 -1.16 -6.44 -13.51
CA SER A 305 -2.14 -6.94 -14.46
C SER A 305 -3.52 -6.99 -13.81
N THR A 306 -4.58 -6.62 -14.53
CA THR A 306 -5.96 -6.67 -14.02
C THR A 306 -6.38 -8.06 -13.56
N ALA A 307 -5.82 -9.11 -14.17
CA ALA A 307 -6.02 -10.51 -13.78
C ALA A 307 -5.16 -10.96 -12.59
N GLY A 308 -4.42 -10.06 -11.94
CA GLY A 308 -3.55 -10.38 -10.81
C GLY A 308 -2.28 -11.14 -11.17
N LYS A 309 -2.00 -11.32 -12.46
CA LYS A 309 -0.81 -12.02 -12.98
C LYS A 309 0.49 -11.28 -12.62
N PRO A 310 1.60 -12.02 -12.45
CA PRO A 310 2.89 -11.40 -12.11
C PRO A 310 3.40 -10.53 -13.26
N VAL A 311 3.90 -9.35 -12.90
CA VAL A 311 4.51 -8.38 -13.82
C VAL A 311 5.85 -7.92 -13.24
N PRO A 312 6.88 -7.64 -14.06
CA PRO A 312 8.13 -7.09 -13.56
C PRO A 312 7.91 -5.72 -12.93
N ASN A 313 8.63 -5.43 -11.85
CA ASN A 313 8.61 -4.10 -11.23
C ASN A 313 9.56 -3.16 -12.01
N PRO A 314 9.05 -2.10 -12.66
CA PRO A 314 9.85 -1.20 -13.49
C PRO A 314 10.85 -0.35 -12.69
N PHE A 315 10.78 -0.34 -11.36
CA PHE A 315 11.67 0.44 -10.47
C PHE A 315 12.79 -0.39 -9.86
N LYS A 316 12.96 -1.64 -10.28
CA LYS A 316 14.06 -2.50 -9.87
C LYS A 316 15.24 -2.38 -10.83
N ASP A 317 16.44 -2.54 -10.32
CA ASP A 317 17.62 -2.75 -11.15
C ASP A 317 17.54 -4.10 -11.86
N SER A 318 18.43 -4.31 -12.84
CA SER A 318 18.39 -5.53 -13.66
C SER A 318 18.71 -6.80 -12.88
N LEU A 319 19.60 -6.72 -11.87
CA LEU A 319 19.95 -7.89 -11.05
C LEU A 319 18.74 -8.33 -10.24
N SER A 320 18.04 -7.38 -9.60
CA SER A 320 16.79 -7.60 -8.88
C SER A 320 15.67 -8.16 -9.78
N LEU A 321 15.55 -7.67 -11.01
CA LEU A 321 14.56 -8.15 -11.97
C LEU A 321 14.82 -9.62 -12.37
N ILE A 322 16.08 -9.98 -12.61
CA ILE A 322 16.48 -11.34 -13.00
C ILE A 322 16.34 -12.30 -11.80
N LEU A 323 16.87 -11.94 -10.62
CA LEU A 323 16.79 -12.77 -9.42
C LEU A 323 15.36 -12.95 -8.90
N GLY A 324 14.47 -11.98 -9.16
CA GLY A 324 13.06 -12.05 -8.77
C GLY A 324 12.30 -13.27 -9.33
N ILE A 325 12.84 -13.91 -10.38
CA ILE A 325 12.30 -15.15 -10.97
C ILE A 325 13.05 -16.39 -10.48
N GLU A 326 14.35 -16.27 -10.18
CA GLU A 326 15.24 -17.41 -9.90
C GLU A 326 15.14 -17.95 -8.46
N GLY A 327 14.39 -17.30 -7.56
CA GLY A 327 14.30 -17.70 -6.15
C GLY A 327 15.61 -17.48 -5.38
N PRO A 328 15.65 -17.75 -4.06
CA PRO A 328 16.80 -17.45 -3.20
C PRO A 328 18.05 -18.34 -3.42
N THR A 329 18.07 -19.18 -4.45
CA THR A 329 19.07 -20.25 -4.64
C THR A 329 20.36 -19.84 -5.37
N HIS A 330 20.46 -18.64 -5.92
CA HIS A 330 21.70 -18.16 -6.51
C HIS A 330 22.30 -17.01 -5.69
N LYS A 331 22.97 -17.37 -4.59
CA LYS A 331 24.00 -16.51 -4.00
C LYS A 331 25.04 -16.26 -5.08
N SER A 332 25.15 -14.99 -5.49
CA SER A 332 26.30 -14.35 -6.14
C SER A 332 27.39 -15.33 -6.55
N THR A 333 27.26 -15.96 -7.71
CA THR A 333 28.42 -16.54 -8.37
C THR A 333 29.32 -15.38 -8.76
N GLU A 334 30.55 -15.44 -8.27
CA GLU A 334 31.65 -14.63 -8.75
C GLU A 334 31.59 -14.60 -10.27
N ILE A 335 31.68 -13.41 -10.85
CA ILE A 335 31.85 -13.25 -12.29
C ILE A 335 33.27 -13.79 -12.57
N GLU A 336 33.40 -15.09 -12.77
CA GLU A 336 34.54 -15.64 -13.52
C GLU A 336 34.57 -14.87 -14.83
N GLN A 337 35.71 -14.21 -15.10
CA GLN A 337 35.87 -13.35 -16.27
C GLN A 337 35.55 -14.15 -17.53
N PRO A 338 34.37 -13.95 -18.15
CA PRO A 338 34.12 -14.52 -19.46
C PRO A 338 35.01 -13.77 -20.44
N ASP A 339 35.30 -14.39 -21.58
CA ASP A 339 35.96 -13.71 -22.68
C ASP A 339 35.22 -12.39 -22.98
N VAL A 340 35.96 -11.27 -22.99
CA VAL A 340 35.43 -9.92 -22.70
C VAL A 340 34.28 -9.52 -23.64
N GLY A 341 34.24 -10.07 -24.87
CA GLY A 341 33.17 -9.91 -25.86
C GLY A 341 31.81 -10.52 -25.51
N ASP A 342 31.77 -11.58 -24.70
CA ASP A 342 30.55 -12.36 -24.39
C ASP A 342 29.70 -11.72 -23.27
N ILE A 343 30.26 -10.76 -22.52
CA ILE A 343 29.66 -10.23 -21.29
C ILE A 343 28.30 -9.54 -21.54
N GLY A 344 28.22 -8.69 -22.57
CA GLY A 344 26.98 -8.01 -22.94
C GLY A 344 25.92 -8.97 -23.49
N GLN A 345 26.36 -9.99 -24.24
CA GLN A 345 25.51 -11.03 -24.81
C GLN A 345 24.93 -11.94 -23.72
N ALA A 346 25.77 -12.39 -22.78
CA ALA A 346 25.35 -13.18 -21.62
C ALA A 346 24.28 -12.45 -20.79
N PHE A 347 24.45 -11.14 -20.54
CA PHE A 347 23.41 -10.33 -19.90
C PHE A 347 22.11 -10.30 -20.72
N ALA A 348 22.18 -10.02 -22.02
CA ALA A 348 20.99 -9.95 -22.88
C ALA A 348 20.23 -11.29 -22.90
N ILE A 349 20.93 -12.43 -22.93
CA ILE A 349 20.33 -13.75 -22.85
C ILE A 349 19.60 -13.95 -21.51
N ARG A 350 20.23 -13.59 -20.39
CA ARG A 350 19.64 -13.71 -19.05
C ARG A 350 18.41 -12.81 -18.90
N LEU A 351 18.47 -11.57 -19.37
CA LEU A 351 17.35 -10.64 -19.35
C LEU A 351 16.19 -11.15 -20.20
N ARG A 352 16.44 -11.62 -21.43
CA ARG A 352 15.40 -12.20 -22.30
C ARG A 352 14.76 -13.43 -21.68
N LYS A 353 15.54 -14.30 -21.01
CA LYS A 353 14.99 -15.44 -20.24
C LYS A 353 14.10 -14.97 -19.09
N ALA A 354 14.51 -13.95 -18.36
CA ALA A 354 13.70 -13.37 -17.29
C ALA A 354 12.37 -12.79 -17.83
N ILE A 355 12.42 -11.99 -18.90
CA ILE A 355 11.22 -11.43 -19.55
C ILE A 355 10.33 -12.55 -20.11
N ALA A 356 10.91 -13.58 -20.73
CA ALA A 356 10.16 -14.75 -21.20
C ALA A 356 9.44 -15.49 -20.06
N GLY A 357 10.02 -15.53 -18.85
CA GLY A 357 9.36 -16.08 -17.66
C GLY A 357 8.09 -15.32 -17.25
N TYR A 358 8.06 -14.00 -17.44
CA TYR A 358 6.83 -13.20 -17.26
C TYR A 358 5.86 -13.42 -18.42
N SER A 359 6.35 -13.41 -19.67
CA SER A 359 5.54 -13.63 -20.88
C SER A 359 4.83 -14.99 -20.88
N ALA A 360 5.44 -16.02 -20.27
CA ALA A 360 4.80 -17.33 -20.10
C ALA A 360 3.54 -17.30 -19.20
N LYS A 361 3.39 -16.28 -18.35
CA LYS A 361 2.26 -16.13 -17.40
C LYS A 361 1.31 -14.98 -17.78
N LEU A 362 1.85 -13.94 -18.42
CA LEU A 362 1.15 -12.73 -18.85
C LEU A 362 0.89 -12.81 -20.35
N ASN A 363 -0.38 -12.91 -20.76
CA ASN A 363 -0.70 -12.94 -22.18
C ASN A 363 -0.37 -11.60 -22.82
N PRO A 364 0.04 -11.57 -24.10
CA PRO A 364 0.30 -10.34 -24.84
C PRO A 364 -0.84 -9.32 -24.77
N THR A 365 -2.09 -9.78 -24.77
CA THR A 365 -3.30 -8.94 -24.77
C THR A 365 -3.81 -8.56 -23.38
N ASP A 366 -3.23 -9.11 -22.30
CA ASP A 366 -3.63 -8.77 -20.94
C ASP A 366 -3.37 -7.29 -20.68
N ASP A 367 -4.25 -6.63 -19.92
CA ASP A 367 -4.07 -5.25 -19.52
C ASP A 367 -3.10 -5.17 -18.35
N VAL A 368 -2.07 -4.34 -18.49
CA VAL A 368 -1.14 -3.93 -17.45
C VAL A 368 -1.34 -2.46 -17.16
N VAL A 369 -1.54 -2.13 -15.89
CA VAL A 369 -1.72 -0.76 -15.43
C VAL A 369 -0.51 -0.33 -14.62
N VAL A 370 -0.03 0.89 -14.88
CA VAL A 370 0.98 1.57 -14.06
C VAL A 370 0.35 2.84 -13.50
N MET A 371 0.33 2.95 -12.17
CA MET A 371 -0.26 4.08 -11.45
C MET A 371 0.73 4.66 -10.44
N GLY A 372 0.99 5.96 -10.53
CA GLY A 372 1.70 6.76 -9.54
C GLY A 372 0.70 7.56 -8.69
N LEU A 373 0.90 7.52 -7.38
CA LEU A 373 0.10 8.21 -6.38
C LEU A 373 0.99 9.07 -5.50
N ASP A 374 0.66 10.35 -5.38
CA ASP A 374 1.27 11.24 -4.40
C ASP A 374 0.19 12.11 -3.76
N SER A 375 0.48 12.68 -2.60
CA SER A 375 -0.44 13.55 -1.90
C SER A 375 0.22 14.90 -1.64
N ALA A 376 -0.35 15.95 -2.24
CA ALA A 376 0.08 17.33 -1.99
C ALA A 376 -0.51 17.88 -0.67
N THR A 377 -1.61 17.29 -0.16
CA THR A 377 -2.28 17.74 1.07
C THR A 377 -2.80 16.55 1.87
N PRO A 378 -2.88 16.62 3.22
CA PRO A 378 -3.33 15.49 4.04
C PRO A 378 -4.74 14.93 3.71
N GLY A 379 -5.57 15.69 2.98
CA GLY A 379 -6.94 15.31 2.63
C GLY A 379 -7.16 14.86 1.19
N ARG A 380 -6.25 15.15 0.24
CA ARG A 380 -6.43 14.88 -1.20
C ARG A 380 -5.24 14.14 -1.79
N MET A 381 -5.53 13.11 -2.57
CA MET A 381 -4.54 12.27 -3.26
C MET A 381 -4.60 12.54 -4.76
N ALA A 382 -3.44 12.73 -5.37
CA ALA A 382 -3.28 12.88 -6.81
C ALA A 382 -2.85 11.55 -7.43
N ILE A 383 -3.44 11.24 -8.58
CA ILE A 383 -2.86 10.26 -9.51
C ILE A 383 -1.89 11.04 -10.37
N THR A 384 -0.61 10.93 -10.07
CA THR A 384 0.44 11.72 -10.73
C THR A 384 0.93 11.09 -12.03
N PHE A 385 0.72 9.78 -12.18
CA PHE A 385 1.01 9.03 -13.40
C PHE A 385 -0.02 7.93 -13.61
N TYR A 386 -0.46 7.75 -14.85
CA TYR A 386 -1.38 6.68 -15.20
C TYR A 386 -1.18 6.21 -16.65
N ARG A 387 -0.93 4.91 -16.80
CA ARG A 387 -0.83 4.22 -18.10
C ARG A 387 -1.52 2.88 -18.05
N GLU A 388 -2.19 2.56 -19.15
CA GLU A 388 -2.70 1.24 -19.48
C GLU A 388 -1.97 0.75 -20.72
N LEU A 389 -1.42 -0.45 -20.64
CA LEU A 389 -0.59 -1.06 -21.67
C LEU A 389 -1.03 -2.49 -21.88
N LYS A 390 -0.82 -3.00 -23.09
CA LYS A 390 -0.88 -4.43 -23.32
C LYS A 390 0.34 -5.12 -22.72
N GLY A 391 0.16 -6.36 -22.29
CA GLY A 391 1.21 -7.16 -21.67
C GLY A 391 2.48 -7.22 -22.52
N SER A 392 2.35 -7.37 -23.84
CA SER A 392 3.48 -7.31 -24.78
C SER A 392 4.19 -5.96 -24.72
N ASP A 393 3.44 -4.86 -24.89
CA ASP A 393 4.01 -3.51 -24.94
C ASP A 393 4.72 -3.17 -23.62
N PHE A 394 4.13 -3.57 -22.49
CA PHE A 394 4.73 -3.34 -21.18
C PHE A 394 6.06 -4.11 -21.02
N LEU A 395 6.08 -5.40 -21.33
CA LEU A 395 7.28 -6.23 -21.23
C LEU A 395 8.37 -5.74 -22.18
N ASP A 396 8.02 -5.36 -23.41
CA ASP A 396 8.96 -4.81 -24.38
C ASP A 396 9.57 -3.49 -23.90
N ARG A 397 8.76 -2.58 -23.34
CA ARG A 397 9.27 -1.30 -22.80
C ARG A 397 10.21 -1.49 -21.62
N VAL A 398 9.88 -2.41 -20.70
CA VAL A 398 10.76 -2.76 -19.58
C VAL A 398 12.06 -3.39 -20.11
N GLN A 399 11.98 -4.36 -21.01
CA GLN A 399 13.17 -4.98 -21.59
C GLN A 399 14.05 -3.94 -22.29
N ASN A 400 13.48 -3.09 -23.13
CA ASN A 400 14.20 -2.04 -23.85
C ASN A 400 14.92 -1.09 -22.90
N TRP A 401 14.29 -0.67 -21.80
CA TRP A 401 14.96 0.12 -20.77
C TRP A 401 16.19 -0.60 -20.21
N HIS A 402 16.02 -1.85 -19.80
CA HIS A 402 17.10 -2.64 -19.20
C HIS A 402 18.23 -2.95 -20.17
N GLU A 403 17.95 -3.19 -21.46
CA GLU A 403 18.96 -3.41 -22.51
C GLU A 403 19.70 -2.11 -22.87
N GLN A 404 18.97 -1.02 -23.08
CA GLN A 404 19.53 0.25 -23.55
C GLN A 404 20.48 0.87 -22.52
N TYR A 405 20.10 0.86 -21.24
CA TYR A 405 20.88 1.46 -20.15
C TYR A 405 21.79 0.46 -19.43
N ALA A 406 22.00 -0.73 -20.00
CA ALA A 406 22.89 -1.73 -19.44
C ALA A 406 24.35 -1.29 -19.46
N TRP A 407 25.00 -1.38 -18.29
CA TRP A 407 26.44 -1.20 -18.12
C TRP A 407 26.97 -2.02 -16.93
N LEU A 408 28.28 -2.10 -16.77
CA LEU A 408 28.92 -2.66 -15.59
C LEU A 408 28.60 -1.79 -14.36
N GLN A 409 27.84 -2.35 -13.42
CA GLN A 409 27.45 -1.72 -12.16
C GLN A 409 28.33 -2.24 -11.02
N ASN A 410 29.02 -1.34 -10.32
CA ASN A 410 29.90 -1.68 -9.19
C ASN A 410 29.36 -1.06 -7.89
N PHE A 411 28.48 -1.78 -7.20
CA PHE A 411 27.81 -1.31 -5.98
C PHE A 411 28.59 -1.66 -4.69
N GLY A 412 29.86 -2.06 -4.84
CA GLY A 412 30.74 -2.43 -3.73
C GLY A 412 31.12 -3.90 -3.74
N LYS A 413 31.47 -4.44 -2.57
CA LYS A 413 32.02 -5.80 -2.44
C LYS A 413 30.99 -6.88 -2.79
N ASP A 414 29.74 -6.67 -2.39
CA ASP A 414 28.72 -7.72 -2.40
C ASP A 414 27.73 -7.60 -3.57
N SER A 415 27.86 -6.56 -4.41
CA SER A 415 26.96 -6.34 -5.54
C SER A 415 27.71 -5.74 -6.72
N LYS A 416 28.02 -6.60 -7.69
CA LYS A 416 28.52 -6.21 -9.01
C LYS A 416 27.74 -6.98 -10.06
N PHE A 417 27.24 -6.28 -11.07
CA PHE A 417 26.41 -6.88 -12.09
C PHE A 417 26.45 -6.09 -13.39
N ILE A 418 26.00 -6.68 -14.48
CA ILE A 418 25.74 -5.95 -15.72
C ILE A 418 24.24 -5.67 -15.79
N GLY A 419 23.88 -4.44 -16.10
CA GLY A 419 22.50 -4.06 -16.35
C GLY A 419 22.22 -2.58 -16.08
N ALA A 420 20.96 -2.20 -16.29
CA ALA A 420 20.45 -0.89 -15.93
C ALA A 420 20.31 -0.74 -14.41
N PRO A 421 20.67 0.43 -13.86
CA PRO A 421 20.48 0.76 -12.45
C PRO A 421 19.01 1.09 -12.12
N ALA A 422 18.64 1.02 -10.85
CA ALA A 422 17.29 1.42 -10.42
C ALA A 422 17.12 2.96 -10.48
N PRO A 423 15.89 3.47 -10.73
CA PRO A 423 15.59 4.91 -10.69
C PRO A 423 16.01 5.63 -9.41
N ARG A 424 15.92 4.93 -8.27
CA ARG A 424 16.41 5.44 -6.98
C ARG A 424 17.92 5.68 -7.00
N ASP A 425 18.69 4.74 -7.53
CA ASP A 425 20.14 4.84 -7.61
C ASP A 425 20.57 5.95 -8.56
N ILE A 426 19.85 6.13 -9.67
CA ILE A 426 20.05 7.27 -10.59
C ILE A 426 19.86 8.61 -9.85
N THR A 427 18.82 8.70 -9.03
CA THR A 427 18.54 9.90 -8.24
C THR A 427 19.64 10.18 -7.20
N GLU A 428 20.08 9.15 -6.47
CA GLU A 428 21.19 9.27 -5.52
C GLU A 428 22.53 9.57 -6.21
N ALA A 429 22.73 9.08 -7.44
CA ALA A 429 23.90 9.39 -8.25
C ALA A 429 23.91 10.87 -8.67
N ALA A 430 22.76 11.44 -9.01
CA ALA A 430 22.64 12.84 -9.40
C ALA A 430 22.87 13.81 -8.22
N TYR A 431 22.22 13.56 -7.08
CA TYR A 431 22.12 14.55 -6.00
C TYR A 431 22.80 14.17 -4.68
N GLY A 432 23.32 12.94 -4.55
CA GLY A 432 23.93 12.43 -3.32
C GLY A 432 22.93 11.70 -2.42
N ARG A 433 23.43 10.96 -1.43
CA ARG A 433 22.58 10.13 -0.55
C ARG A 433 21.75 10.94 0.44
N ARG A 434 22.30 12.06 0.89
CA ARG A 434 21.64 12.99 1.82
C ARG A 434 20.78 13.99 1.05
N LEU A 435 19.85 13.47 0.26
CA LEU A 435 18.87 14.30 -0.44
C LEU A 435 17.55 14.36 0.33
N ASP A 436 16.87 15.49 0.20
CA ASP A 436 15.52 15.69 0.69
C ASP A 436 14.54 14.71 0.03
N ASP A 437 13.57 14.20 0.80
CA ASP A 437 12.61 13.20 0.33
C ASP A 437 11.71 13.74 -0.80
N SER A 438 11.41 15.04 -0.82
CA SER A 438 10.65 15.70 -1.88
C SER A 438 11.42 15.73 -3.21
N LEU A 439 12.72 16.01 -3.14
CA LEU A 439 13.59 15.94 -4.32
C LEU A 439 13.74 14.49 -4.80
N ARG A 440 13.83 13.52 -3.88
CA ARG A 440 13.93 12.10 -4.24
C ARG A 440 12.70 11.64 -4.99
N LYS A 441 11.50 11.89 -4.44
CA LYS A 441 10.24 11.44 -5.05
C LYS A 441 10.03 12.07 -6.42
N SER A 442 10.24 13.38 -6.56
CA SER A 442 10.04 14.09 -7.83
C SER A 442 11.01 13.60 -8.91
N THR A 443 12.27 13.31 -8.54
CA THR A 443 13.25 12.76 -9.50
C THR A 443 12.91 11.34 -9.93
N VAL A 444 12.54 10.46 -8.99
CA VAL A 444 12.13 9.09 -9.31
C VAL A 444 10.88 9.08 -10.20
N GLU A 445 9.93 9.97 -9.93
CA GLU A 445 8.73 10.14 -10.74
C GLU A 445 9.04 10.57 -12.17
N ARG A 446 10.06 11.41 -12.39
CA ARG A 446 10.52 11.78 -13.75
C ARG A 446 11.06 10.59 -14.55
N MET A 447 11.41 9.48 -13.90
CA MET A 447 11.84 8.26 -14.58
C MET A 447 10.67 7.39 -15.07
N LEU A 448 9.44 7.61 -14.58
CA LEU A 448 8.26 6.84 -15.00
C LEU A 448 8.04 6.90 -16.52
N PRO A 449 7.96 8.08 -17.17
CA PRO A 449 7.78 8.14 -18.62
C PRO A 449 8.97 7.56 -19.40
N CYS A 450 10.18 7.57 -18.83
CA CYS A 450 11.35 7.01 -19.50
C CYS A 450 11.25 5.49 -19.65
N ILE A 451 10.82 4.81 -18.58
CA ILE A 451 10.70 3.35 -18.56
C ILE A 451 9.39 2.92 -19.22
N ILE A 452 8.29 3.60 -18.90
CA ILE A 452 6.94 3.17 -19.27
C ILE A 452 6.49 3.75 -20.60
N ASP A 453 6.92 4.94 -21.00
CA ASP A 453 6.56 5.56 -22.29
C ASP A 453 7.73 5.55 -23.29
N GLY A 454 8.89 5.01 -22.92
CA GLY A 454 10.09 4.96 -23.76
C GLY A 454 10.72 6.34 -24.02
N GLN A 455 10.42 7.34 -23.19
CA GLN A 455 11.00 8.67 -23.34
C GLN A 455 12.48 8.68 -22.98
N ALA A 456 13.23 9.63 -23.55
CA ALA A 456 14.61 9.85 -23.15
C ALA A 456 14.66 10.34 -21.68
N PRO A 457 15.66 9.90 -20.87
CA PRO A 457 15.94 10.47 -19.56
C PRO A 457 16.10 11.98 -19.63
N PRO A 458 15.63 12.73 -18.61
CA PRO A 458 15.80 14.17 -18.59
C PRO A 458 17.27 14.56 -18.69
N ARG A 459 17.57 15.49 -19.61
CA ARG A 459 18.95 15.90 -19.92
C ARG A 459 19.68 16.44 -18.70
N ASP A 460 19.02 17.24 -17.88
CA ASP A 460 19.56 17.79 -16.63
C ASP A 460 19.97 16.70 -15.64
N LEU A 461 19.22 15.59 -15.59
CA LEU A 461 19.52 14.46 -14.71
C LEU A 461 20.77 13.74 -15.19
N VAL A 462 20.85 13.44 -16.48
CA VAL A 462 22.02 12.79 -17.10
C VAL A 462 23.28 13.65 -16.92
N GLU A 463 23.20 14.95 -17.23
CA GLU A 463 24.30 15.90 -17.05
C GLU A 463 24.75 16.02 -15.59
N SER A 464 23.81 16.03 -14.64
CA SER A 464 24.12 16.10 -13.21
C SER A 464 24.91 14.88 -12.73
N VAL A 465 24.48 13.68 -13.14
CA VAL A 465 25.18 12.42 -12.81
C VAL A 465 26.60 12.44 -13.39
N ILE A 466 26.76 12.80 -14.67
CA ILE A 466 28.07 12.87 -15.33
C ILE A 466 28.98 13.88 -14.64
N ARG A 467 28.48 15.11 -14.41
CA ARG A 467 29.26 16.19 -13.78
C ARG A 467 29.76 15.79 -12.40
N ARG A 468 28.91 15.13 -11.59
CA ARG A 468 29.31 14.66 -10.26
C ARG A 468 30.34 13.55 -10.34
N THR A 469 30.16 12.59 -11.25
CA THR A 469 31.11 11.50 -11.49
C THR A 469 32.50 12.01 -11.87
N SER A 470 32.55 13.06 -12.71
CA SER A 470 33.81 13.69 -13.14
C SER A 470 34.56 14.39 -12.00
N ASN A 471 33.90 14.73 -10.89
CA ASN A 471 34.53 15.31 -9.71
C ASN A 471 34.94 14.24 -8.68
N ARG A 472 35.82 13.32 -9.07
CA ARG A 472 36.24 12.16 -8.25
C ARG A 472 36.82 12.54 -6.88
N VAL A 473 37.48 13.69 -6.78
CA VAL A 473 38.10 14.18 -5.53
C VAL A 473 37.06 14.42 -4.43
N SER A 474 35.80 14.69 -4.81
CA SER A 474 34.72 14.92 -3.85
C SER A 474 34.22 13.67 -3.12
N PHE A 475 34.68 12.47 -3.50
CA PHE A 475 34.24 11.21 -2.90
C PHE A 475 35.23 10.70 -1.86
N GLU A 476 34.71 10.33 -0.69
CA GLU A 476 35.51 9.79 0.40
C GLU A 476 36.10 8.41 0.06
N LYS A 477 37.33 8.18 0.53
CA LYS A 477 37.97 6.87 0.48
C LYS A 477 37.54 6.05 1.69
N ASP A 478 37.26 4.76 1.49
CA ASP A 478 37.05 3.83 2.59
C ASP A 478 38.37 3.56 3.35
N LYS A 479 38.27 2.78 4.42
CA LYS A 479 39.44 2.35 5.23
C LYS A 479 40.53 1.60 4.45
N ASN A 480 40.22 1.11 3.25
CA ASN A 480 41.15 0.42 2.35
C ASN A 480 41.59 1.32 1.17
N GLY A 481 41.30 2.62 1.21
CA GLY A 481 41.63 3.57 0.15
C GLY A 481 40.69 3.55 -1.07
N ARG A 482 39.61 2.76 -1.06
CA ARG A 482 38.68 2.59 -2.18
C ARG A 482 37.55 3.62 -2.15
N GLN A 483 37.25 4.22 -3.30
CA GLN A 483 36.12 5.14 -3.47
C GLN A 483 34.90 4.42 -4.03
N TRP A 484 34.33 3.50 -3.25
CA TRP A 484 33.24 2.65 -3.72
C TRP A 484 31.98 3.43 -4.15
N GLU A 485 31.70 4.58 -3.54
CA GLU A 485 30.58 5.44 -3.95
C GLU A 485 30.82 6.04 -5.34
N TRP A 486 32.05 6.45 -5.63
CA TRP A 486 32.42 6.94 -6.94
C TRP A 486 32.30 5.84 -7.99
N GLU A 487 32.80 4.63 -7.71
CA GLU A 487 32.67 3.45 -8.58
C GLU A 487 31.20 3.12 -8.92
N LYS A 488 30.32 3.15 -7.91
CA LYS A 488 28.87 2.98 -8.12
C LYS A 488 28.33 4.03 -9.08
N ILE A 489 28.64 5.29 -8.82
CA ILE A 489 28.13 6.41 -9.61
C ILE A 489 28.71 6.41 -11.02
N LEU A 490 29.96 6.00 -11.20
CA LEU A 490 30.60 5.82 -12.51
C LEU A 490 29.85 4.79 -13.35
N GLY A 491 29.53 3.63 -12.79
CA GLY A 491 28.74 2.60 -13.49
C GLY A 491 27.35 3.11 -13.93
N ILE A 492 26.69 3.87 -13.07
CA ILE A 492 25.40 4.51 -13.38
C ILE A 492 25.56 5.57 -14.48
N ALA A 493 26.57 6.42 -14.38
CA ALA A 493 26.85 7.49 -15.34
C ALA A 493 27.15 6.92 -16.74
N CYS A 494 27.98 5.87 -16.82
CA CYS A 494 28.27 5.19 -18.07
C CYS A 494 27.03 4.54 -18.68
N GLY A 495 26.17 3.90 -17.87
CA GLY A 495 24.90 3.32 -18.35
C GLY A 495 23.95 4.38 -18.91
N LEU A 496 23.78 5.50 -18.20
CA LEU A 496 22.98 6.63 -18.67
C LEU A 496 23.56 7.26 -19.93
N PHE A 497 24.87 7.51 -19.97
CA PHE A 497 25.54 8.10 -21.13
C PHE A 497 25.40 7.21 -22.37
N LYS A 498 25.73 5.91 -22.25
CA LYS A 498 25.57 4.94 -23.34
C LYS A 498 24.13 4.92 -23.86
N GLY A 499 23.15 4.83 -22.95
CA GLY A 499 21.75 4.74 -23.33
C GLY A 499 21.19 6.05 -23.93
N SER A 500 21.63 7.21 -23.45
CA SER A 500 21.22 8.53 -23.97
C SER A 500 21.86 8.89 -25.31
N TYR A 501 23.06 8.36 -25.61
CA TYR A 501 23.79 8.59 -26.86
C TYR A 501 23.90 7.31 -27.70
N LYS A 502 22.77 6.61 -27.87
CA LYS A 502 22.70 5.31 -28.56
C LYS A 502 23.25 5.32 -29.98
N GLU A 503 23.14 6.46 -30.67
CA GLU A 503 23.67 6.68 -32.02
C GLU A 503 25.19 6.55 -32.10
N ARG A 504 25.91 6.66 -30.97
CA ARG A 504 27.37 6.47 -30.91
C ARG A 504 27.79 4.99 -30.86
N GLY A 505 26.85 4.07 -30.60
CA GLY A 505 27.07 2.63 -30.70
C GLY A 505 28.20 2.08 -29.85
N TYR A 506 28.44 2.61 -28.64
CA TYR A 506 29.52 2.11 -27.76
C TYR A 506 29.27 0.66 -27.32
N GLN A 507 30.30 -0.16 -27.44
CA GLN A 507 30.30 -1.51 -26.86
C GLN A 507 30.69 -1.45 -25.38
N MET A 508 30.31 -2.47 -24.60
CA MET A 508 30.78 -2.58 -23.20
C MET A 508 32.25 -2.98 -23.12
N THR A 509 32.78 -3.53 -24.22
CA THR A 509 34.17 -3.93 -24.38
C THR A 509 35.03 -2.80 -24.89
N LEU A 510 36.34 -2.94 -24.70
CA LEU A 510 37.30 -2.03 -25.30
C LEU A 510 37.25 -2.15 -26.84
N GLU A 511 36.95 -1.04 -27.51
CA GLU A 511 36.92 -0.94 -28.97
C GLU A 511 38.30 -0.51 -29.47
N ASN A 512 39.16 -1.47 -29.81
CA ASN A 512 40.53 -1.19 -30.23
C ASN A 512 40.61 -0.34 -31.51
N ASP A 513 39.62 -0.48 -32.39
CA ASP A 513 39.58 0.17 -33.70
C ASP A 513 38.89 1.55 -33.67
N ARG A 514 38.32 1.97 -32.53
CA ARG A 514 37.64 3.27 -32.41
C ARG A 514 38.65 4.39 -32.26
N THR A 515 38.78 5.21 -33.30
CA THR A 515 39.74 6.32 -33.39
C THR A 515 39.14 7.70 -33.10
N SER A 516 37.93 7.76 -32.54
CA SER A 516 37.32 9.04 -32.19
C SER A 516 38.10 9.72 -31.07
N ARG A 517 38.28 11.04 -31.21
CA ARG A 517 39.13 11.84 -30.32
C ARG A 517 38.77 11.67 -28.83
N ASP A 518 37.49 11.76 -28.52
CA ASP A 518 36.94 11.57 -27.18
C ASP A 518 37.27 10.19 -26.58
N TYR A 519 37.16 9.13 -27.39
CA TYR A 519 37.45 7.77 -26.97
C TYR A 519 38.94 7.55 -26.70
N LEU A 520 39.81 8.02 -27.60
CA LEU A 520 41.26 7.88 -27.46
C LEU A 520 41.81 8.65 -26.25
N TYR A 521 41.33 9.87 -25.99
CA TYR A 521 41.71 10.60 -24.77
C TYR A 521 41.19 9.91 -23.50
N GLY A 522 39.99 9.32 -23.54
CA GLY A 522 39.47 8.51 -22.43
C GLY A 522 40.34 7.29 -22.15
N ARG A 523 40.80 6.57 -23.19
CA ARG A 523 41.75 5.46 -23.06
C ARG A 523 43.08 5.90 -22.45
N LEU A 524 43.63 7.03 -22.91
CA LEU A 524 44.86 7.59 -22.36
C LEU A 524 44.71 7.92 -20.86
N LEU A 525 43.60 8.55 -20.48
CA LEU A 525 43.31 8.88 -19.08
C LEU A 525 43.17 7.62 -18.22
N SER A 526 42.52 6.58 -18.74
CA SER A 526 42.39 5.30 -18.04
C SER A 526 43.73 4.61 -17.80
N ILE A 527 44.68 4.72 -18.73
CA ILE A 527 46.03 4.19 -18.55
C ILE A 527 46.80 5.03 -17.53
N ALA A 528 46.69 6.37 -17.62
CA ALA A 528 47.35 7.28 -16.70
C ALA A 528 46.88 7.12 -15.23
N GLU A 529 45.65 6.69 -15.00
CA GLU A 529 45.14 6.35 -13.66
C GLU A 529 45.62 4.97 -13.17
N HIS A 530 45.92 4.06 -14.08
CA HIS A 530 46.37 2.70 -13.74
C HIS A 530 47.85 2.65 -13.32
N ILE A 531 48.66 3.49 -13.94
CA ILE A 531 50.09 3.70 -13.62
C ILE A 531 50.18 4.50 -12.32
#